data_AF-A0A524KAH5-F1
#
_entry.id   AF-A0A524KAH5-F1
#
_cell.length_a   1.000
_cell.length_b   1.000
_cell.length_c   1.000
_cell.angle_alpha   90.00
_cell.angle_beta   90.00
_cell.angle_gamma   90.00
#
_symmetry.space_group_name_H-M   'P 1'
#
loop_
_entity.id
_entity.type
_entity.pdbx_description
1 polymer ?
#
loop_
_entity_poly.entity_id
_entity_poly.type
_entity_poly.pdbx_seq_one_letter_code
_entity_poly.pdbx_strand_id
1 'polypeptide(L)'
;EVPEPAAEAERELYDSVMHKRFPFILDVFRSSPRLPLAGNAGLAVVVIGVSFGLSLLFPTEFQTMAVILGITTLAIGASFIQPVRRVRGSFDLGEYFILVFSFAAGAMGDIRRILGASPTVFLLVAYAVIVSMILHIALSRLFRLDRNVMMVSSTAAICSPPFVGLVANVLGDRRLIAPGITAGIVGYAVGNYLGVIVSRLVALL
;
A
#
# COMPACT_ATOMS: atom_id res chain seq x y z
N GLU A 1 -9.62 -24.02 -30.09
CA GLU A 1 -8.80 -22.86 -29.70
C GLU A 1 -8.17 -23.14 -28.35
N VAL A 2 -6.84 -23.27 -28.33
CA VAL A 2 -6.07 -23.39 -27.09
C VAL A 2 -5.96 -21.97 -26.51
N PRO A 3 -6.36 -21.71 -25.26
CA PRO A 3 -6.26 -20.36 -24.70
C PRO A 3 -4.80 -19.93 -24.59
N GLU A 4 -4.52 -18.64 -24.79
CA GLU A 4 -3.16 -18.09 -24.67
C GLU A 4 -2.57 -18.35 -23.26
N PRO A 5 -1.27 -18.68 -23.15
CA PRO A 5 -0.61 -19.00 -21.88
C PRO A 5 -0.63 -17.84 -20.87
N ALA A 6 -0.79 -16.59 -21.32
CA ALA A 6 -0.96 -15.43 -20.45
C ALA A 6 -2.32 -15.44 -19.74
N ALA A 7 -3.38 -15.88 -20.42
CA ALA A 7 -4.72 -15.99 -19.86
C ALA A 7 -4.82 -17.14 -18.83
N GLU A 8 -4.01 -18.19 -19.01
CA GLU A 8 -3.89 -19.28 -18.03
C GLU A 8 -3.11 -18.85 -16.77
N ALA A 9 -2.00 -18.12 -16.91
CA ALA A 9 -1.27 -17.57 -15.77
C ALA A 9 -2.10 -16.54 -14.98
N GLU A 10 -2.90 -15.73 -15.67
CA GLU A 10 -3.84 -14.80 -15.06
C GLU A 10 -5.01 -15.52 -14.38
N ARG A 11 -5.49 -16.64 -14.95
CA ARG A 11 -6.49 -17.54 -14.33
C ARG A 11 -5.97 -18.29 -13.11
N GLU A 12 -4.72 -18.76 -13.12
CA GLU A 12 -4.10 -19.39 -11.94
C GLU A 12 -3.91 -18.38 -10.80
N LEU A 13 -3.47 -17.16 -11.13
CA LEU A 13 -3.40 -16.06 -10.17
C LEU A 13 -4.81 -15.71 -9.64
N TYR A 14 -5.80 -15.64 -10.53
CA TYR A 14 -7.21 -15.43 -10.19
C TYR A 14 -7.71 -16.52 -9.23
N ASP A 15 -7.62 -17.81 -9.58
CA ASP A 15 -8.14 -18.90 -8.75
C ASP A 15 -7.42 -19.02 -7.39
N SER A 16 -6.12 -18.68 -7.33
CA SER A 16 -5.38 -18.62 -6.05
C SER A 16 -5.89 -17.54 -5.09
N VAL A 17 -6.50 -16.48 -5.62
CA VAL A 17 -7.10 -15.36 -4.86
C VAL A 17 -8.60 -15.60 -4.61
N MET A 18 -9.30 -16.32 -5.50
CA MET A 18 -10.77 -16.47 -5.53
C MET A 18 -11.38 -17.29 -4.39
N HIS A 19 -10.63 -18.23 -3.80
CA HIS A 19 -11.17 -19.13 -2.75
C HIS A 19 -10.86 -18.74 -1.31
N LYS A 20 -10.08 -17.68 -1.08
CA LYS A 20 -9.93 -17.14 0.27
C LYS A 20 -11.05 -16.14 0.54
N ARG A 21 -12.17 -16.65 1.09
CA ARG A 21 -12.98 -15.88 2.07
C ARG A 21 -11.96 -15.17 2.95
N PHE A 22 -11.98 -13.82 3.02
CA PHE A 22 -10.95 -12.98 3.67
C PHE A 22 -10.06 -13.82 4.55
N PRO A 23 -8.79 -14.08 4.19
CA PRO A 23 -8.01 -14.99 4.97
C PRO A 23 -7.95 -14.40 6.36
N PHE A 24 -8.72 -15.00 7.27
CA PHE A 24 -8.57 -14.77 8.68
C PHE A 24 -7.08 -15.03 8.91
N ILE A 25 -6.37 -14.14 9.60
CA ILE A 25 -4.90 -14.14 9.79
C ILE A 25 -4.23 -15.54 9.80
N LEU A 26 -4.94 -16.53 10.35
CA LEU A 26 -4.61 -17.96 10.37
C LEU A 26 -4.48 -18.64 9.00
N ASP A 27 -5.28 -18.30 7.99
CA ASP A 27 -5.26 -18.89 6.65
C ASP A 27 -4.02 -18.47 5.84
N VAL A 28 -3.48 -17.28 6.06
CA VAL A 28 -2.18 -16.85 5.50
C VAL A 28 -1.06 -17.78 5.98
N PHE A 29 -1.05 -18.09 7.28
CA PHE A 29 -0.07 -19.00 7.88
C PHE A 29 -0.29 -20.47 7.53
N ARG A 30 -1.51 -20.86 7.14
CA ARG A 30 -1.89 -22.26 6.87
C ARG A 30 -1.74 -22.64 5.39
N SER A 31 -1.87 -21.69 4.49
CA SER A 31 -1.84 -21.91 3.03
C SER A 31 -0.49 -21.62 2.37
N SER A 32 0.40 -20.89 3.04
CA SER A 32 1.72 -20.52 2.49
C SER A 32 2.85 -21.32 3.15
N PRO A 33 3.86 -21.77 2.37
CA PRO A 33 4.99 -22.48 2.95
C PRO A 33 5.79 -21.54 3.88
N ARG A 34 6.10 -22.00 5.10
CA ARG A 34 6.73 -21.16 6.15
C ARG A 34 8.10 -20.60 5.76
N LEU A 35 8.83 -21.34 4.91
CA LEU A 35 10.17 -20.98 4.47
C LEU A 35 10.20 -19.73 3.55
N PRO A 36 9.41 -19.65 2.45
CA PRO A 36 9.31 -18.43 1.65
C PRO A 36 8.72 -17.23 2.40
N LEU A 37 7.79 -17.45 3.34
CA LEU A 37 7.30 -16.40 4.25
C LEU A 37 8.43 -15.81 5.10
N ALA A 38 9.25 -16.67 5.72
CA ALA A 38 10.42 -16.23 6.47
C ALA A 38 11.44 -15.50 5.58
N GLY A 39 11.61 -15.94 4.33
CA GLY A 39 12.44 -15.25 3.33
C GLY A 39 11.94 -13.84 3.02
N ASN A 40 10.63 -13.65 2.82
CA ASN A 40 10.02 -12.34 2.59
C ASN A 40 10.16 -11.42 3.82
N ALA A 41 9.92 -11.95 5.02
CA ALA A 41 10.12 -11.20 6.26
C ALA A 41 11.59 -10.79 6.46
N GLY A 42 12.52 -11.72 6.20
CA GLY A 42 13.96 -11.45 6.25
C GLY A 42 14.37 -10.37 5.26
N LEU A 43 13.86 -10.42 4.02
CA LEU A 43 14.10 -9.37 3.03
C LEU A 43 13.57 -8.00 3.49
N ALA A 44 12.38 -7.95 4.06
CA ALA A 44 11.82 -6.71 4.60
C ALA A 44 12.71 -6.13 5.72
N VAL A 45 13.19 -6.97 6.65
CA VAL A 45 14.13 -6.56 7.70
C VAL A 45 15.44 -6.05 7.12
N VAL A 46 15.98 -6.71 6.10
CA VAL A 46 17.21 -6.25 5.40
C VAL A 46 16.98 -4.90 4.75
N VAL A 47 15.87 -4.70 4.03
CA VAL A 47 15.54 -3.41 3.40
C VAL A 47 15.44 -2.30 4.43
N ILE A 48 14.74 -2.55 5.55
CA ILE A 48 14.63 -1.58 6.65
C ILE A 48 15.99 -1.29 7.26
N GLY A 49 16.78 -2.33 7.55
CA GLY A 49 18.11 -2.20 8.16
C GLY A 49 19.10 -1.43 7.28
N VAL A 50 19.12 -1.69 5.97
CA VAL A 50 19.94 -0.96 5.01
C VAL A 50 19.47 0.48 4.88
N SER A 51 18.15 0.72 4.81
CA SER A 51 17.61 2.08 4.73
C SER A 51 17.92 2.90 5.98
N PHE A 52 17.81 2.29 7.15
CA PHE A 52 18.18 2.92 8.42
C PHE A 52 19.68 3.14 8.52
N GLY A 53 20.51 2.15 8.15
CA GLY A 53 21.96 2.32 8.12
C GLY A 53 22.41 3.45 7.19
N LEU A 54 21.77 3.57 6.02
CA LEU A 54 22.03 4.66 5.08
C LEU A 54 21.58 6.02 5.63
N SER A 55 20.50 6.06 6.41
CA SER A 55 19.99 7.32 6.99
C SER A 55 20.96 7.92 8.03
N LEU A 56 21.81 7.10 8.65
CA LEU A 56 22.85 7.58 9.58
C LEU A 56 23.94 8.42 8.90
N LEU A 57 24.05 8.37 7.58
CA LEU A 57 24.95 9.25 6.81
C LEU A 57 24.39 10.66 6.64
N PHE A 58 23.10 10.86 6.96
CA PHE A 58 22.43 12.16 6.84
C PHE A 58 22.29 12.84 8.19
N PRO A 59 22.20 14.18 8.24
CA PRO A 59 21.87 14.92 9.45
C PRO A 59 20.53 14.46 10.04
N THR A 60 20.41 14.55 11.38
CA THR A 60 19.23 14.08 12.14
C THR A 60 17.91 14.64 11.62
N GLU A 61 17.92 15.88 11.13
CA GLU A 61 16.75 16.55 10.54
C GLU A 61 16.22 15.88 9.26
N PHE A 62 17.08 15.21 8.48
CA PHE A 62 16.72 14.50 7.25
C PHE A 62 16.62 12.99 7.44
N GLN A 63 16.97 12.47 8.61
CA GLN A 63 17.08 11.05 8.85
C GLN A 63 15.76 10.31 8.57
N THR A 64 14.63 10.84 9.06
CA THR A 64 13.30 10.25 8.80
C THR A 64 12.95 10.24 7.31
N MET A 65 13.24 11.33 6.59
CA MET A 65 13.03 11.40 5.14
C MET A 65 13.90 10.38 4.40
N ALA A 66 15.17 10.27 4.78
CA ALA A 66 16.12 9.33 4.21
C ALA A 66 15.68 7.87 4.45
N VAL A 67 15.15 7.54 5.63
CA VAL A 67 14.59 6.21 5.90
C VAL A 67 13.38 5.92 5.01
N ILE A 68 12.40 6.82 4.95
CA ILE A 68 11.16 6.61 4.17
C ILE A 68 11.49 6.43 2.68
N LEU A 69 12.31 7.33 2.13
CA LEU A 69 12.73 7.24 0.72
C LEU A 69 13.63 6.03 0.49
N GLY A 70 14.53 5.71 1.42
CA GLY A 70 15.38 4.52 1.35
C GLY A 70 14.57 3.24 1.26
N ILE A 71 13.61 3.04 2.18
CA ILE A 71 12.74 1.85 2.18
C ILE A 71 11.96 1.78 0.87
N THR A 72 11.38 2.90 0.43
CA THR A 72 10.61 2.97 -0.81
C THR A 72 11.47 2.62 -2.03
N THR A 73 12.65 3.21 -2.14
CA THR A 73 13.59 3.00 -3.26
C THR A 73 14.09 1.57 -3.31
N LEU A 74 14.55 1.03 -2.17
CA LEU A 74 15.09 -0.31 -2.09
C LEU A 74 14.00 -1.37 -2.29
N ALA A 75 12.78 -1.15 -1.78
CA ALA A 75 11.65 -2.06 -2.03
C ALA A 75 11.26 -2.10 -3.51
N ILE A 76 11.19 -0.94 -4.17
CA ILE A 76 10.95 -0.85 -5.62
C ILE A 76 12.10 -1.50 -6.39
N GLY A 77 13.36 -1.22 -6.02
CA GLY A 77 14.53 -1.85 -6.63
C GLY A 77 14.50 -3.37 -6.50
N ALA A 78 14.21 -3.88 -5.30
CA ALA A 78 14.08 -5.31 -5.04
C ALA A 78 12.93 -5.95 -5.84
N SER A 79 11.87 -5.20 -6.13
CA SER A 79 10.74 -5.68 -6.94
C SER A 79 11.11 -6.00 -8.39
N PHE A 80 12.24 -5.49 -8.91
CA PHE A 80 12.73 -5.85 -10.25
C PHE A 80 13.55 -7.14 -10.27
N ILE A 81 13.97 -7.64 -9.10
CA ILE A 81 14.84 -8.82 -8.98
C ILE A 81 13.99 -10.09 -9.11
N GLN A 82 14.30 -10.93 -10.10
CA GLN A 82 13.56 -12.18 -10.40
C GLN A 82 13.37 -13.10 -9.18
N PRO A 83 14.42 -13.41 -8.38
CA PRO A 83 14.27 -14.17 -7.15
C PRO A 83 13.21 -13.62 -6.20
N VAL A 84 13.17 -12.30 -5.98
CA VAL A 84 12.23 -11.63 -5.07
C VAL A 84 10.80 -11.73 -5.58
N ARG A 85 10.59 -11.50 -6.88
CA ARG A 85 9.27 -11.58 -7.52
C ARG A 85 8.64 -12.97 -7.48
N ARG A 86 9.47 -14.02 -7.50
CA ARG A 86 9.01 -15.42 -7.53
C ARG A 86 8.67 -15.97 -6.15
N VAL A 87 9.04 -15.28 -5.07
CA VAL A 87 8.71 -15.73 -3.72
C VAL A 87 7.20 -15.57 -3.48
N ARG A 88 6.52 -16.69 -3.24
CA ARG A 88 5.09 -16.72 -2.93
C ARG A 88 4.80 -16.10 -1.55
N GLY A 89 3.63 -15.47 -1.41
CA GLY A 89 3.13 -14.98 -0.12
C GLY A 89 3.66 -13.62 0.34
N SER A 90 4.34 -12.85 -0.53
CA SER A 90 4.79 -11.49 -0.20
C SER A 90 3.62 -10.52 0.02
N PHE A 91 2.59 -10.63 -0.82
CA PHE A 91 1.36 -9.85 -0.68
C PHE A 91 0.60 -10.20 0.62
N ASP A 92 0.32 -11.48 0.85
CA ASP A 92 -0.36 -11.95 2.07
C ASP A 92 0.36 -11.53 3.36
N LEU A 93 1.71 -11.57 3.37
CA LEU A 93 2.51 -11.13 4.50
C LEU A 93 2.45 -9.61 4.71
N GLY A 94 2.51 -8.83 3.62
CA GLY A 94 2.38 -7.38 3.67
C GLY A 94 0.99 -6.94 4.15
N GLU A 95 -0.07 -7.56 3.63
CA GLU A 95 -1.46 -7.38 4.07
C GLU A 95 -1.61 -7.70 5.57
N TYR A 96 -1.03 -8.80 6.04
CA TYR A 96 -1.04 -9.13 7.46
C TYR A 96 -0.40 -8.01 8.31
N PHE A 97 0.81 -7.58 7.97
CA PHE A 97 1.52 -6.57 8.77
C PHE A 97 0.82 -5.22 8.78
N ILE A 98 0.30 -4.75 7.65
CA ILE A 98 -0.39 -3.46 7.59
C ILE A 98 -1.72 -3.49 8.33
N LEU A 99 -2.43 -4.63 8.35
CA LEU A 99 -3.64 -4.79 9.16
C LEU A 99 -3.33 -4.82 10.66
N VAL A 100 -2.30 -5.55 11.08
CA VAL A 100 -1.85 -5.55 12.49
C VAL A 100 -1.40 -4.15 12.92
N PHE A 101 -0.63 -3.45 12.08
CA PHE A 101 -0.23 -2.07 12.31
C PHE A 101 -1.45 -1.15 12.46
N SER A 102 -2.41 -1.23 11.53
CA SER A 102 -3.61 -0.40 11.55
C SER A 102 -4.48 -0.67 12.77
N PHE A 103 -4.62 -1.94 13.17
CA PHE A 103 -5.32 -2.33 14.39
C PHE A 103 -4.63 -1.77 15.64
N ALA A 104 -3.32 -1.93 15.76
CA ALA A 104 -2.55 -1.41 16.89
C ALA A 104 -2.59 0.13 16.95
N ALA A 105 -2.38 0.81 15.82
CA ALA A 105 -2.45 2.27 15.73
C ALA A 105 -3.85 2.79 16.08
N GLY A 106 -4.90 2.11 15.61
CA GLY A 106 -6.28 2.42 15.96
C GLY A 106 -6.57 2.21 17.45
N ALA A 107 -6.07 1.12 18.05
CA ALA A 107 -6.22 0.82 19.47
C ALA A 107 -5.47 1.80 20.38
N MET A 108 -4.36 2.37 19.91
CA MET A 108 -3.64 3.46 20.59
C MET A 108 -4.33 4.82 20.47
N GLY A 109 -5.37 4.94 19.63
CA GLY A 109 -6.11 6.16 19.42
C GLY A 109 -6.85 6.63 20.67
N ASP A 110 -6.50 7.81 21.16
CA ASP A 110 -7.16 8.44 22.30
C ASP A 110 -7.98 9.65 21.83
N ILE A 111 -9.31 9.52 21.89
CA ILE A 111 -10.26 10.57 21.49
C ILE A 111 -10.02 11.86 22.28
N ARG A 112 -9.60 11.78 23.55
CA ARG A 112 -9.30 12.97 24.37
C ARG A 112 -8.04 13.66 23.86
N ARG A 113 -7.04 12.91 23.41
CA ARG A 113 -5.85 13.48 22.75
C ARG A 113 -6.16 14.02 21.36
N ILE A 114 -7.12 13.45 20.63
CA ILE A 114 -7.56 13.98 19.33
C ILE A 114 -8.32 15.30 19.51
N LEU A 115 -9.21 15.38 20.50
CA LEU A 115 -9.96 16.61 20.82
C LEU A 115 -9.09 17.66 21.53
N GLY A 116 -8.05 17.22 22.25
CA GLY A 116 -7.05 18.09 22.88
C GLY A 116 -5.86 18.43 21.98
N ALA A 117 -5.67 17.72 20.88
CA ALA A 117 -4.75 18.11 19.82
C ALA A 117 -5.25 19.43 19.21
N SER A 118 -4.33 20.25 18.72
CA SER A 118 -4.69 21.50 18.07
C SER A 118 -5.78 21.24 17.03
N PRO A 119 -6.96 21.89 17.11
CA PRO A 119 -8.03 21.78 16.10
C PRO A 119 -7.52 21.98 14.68
N THR A 120 -6.41 22.71 14.52
CA THR A 120 -5.70 22.90 13.27
C THR A 120 -5.23 21.58 12.63
N VAL A 121 -4.73 20.61 13.39
CA VAL A 121 -4.25 19.33 12.84
C VAL A 121 -5.44 18.50 12.34
N PHE A 122 -6.52 18.45 13.11
CA PHE A 122 -7.75 17.77 12.68
C PHE A 122 -8.32 18.39 11.40
N LEU A 123 -8.42 19.73 11.35
CA LEU A 123 -8.91 20.45 10.18
C LEU A 123 -7.99 20.26 8.97
N LEU A 124 -6.67 20.22 9.16
CA LEU A 124 -5.71 19.95 8.10
C LEU A 124 -5.92 18.56 7.49
N VAL A 125 -6.07 17.52 8.32
CA VAL A 125 -6.31 16.15 7.85
C VAL A 125 -7.67 16.05 7.15
N ALA A 126 -8.73 16.61 7.75
CA ALA A 126 -10.06 16.63 7.15
C ALA A 126 -10.05 17.37 5.80
N TYR A 127 -9.40 18.52 5.73
CA TYR A 127 -9.21 19.29 4.50
C TYR A 127 -8.47 18.46 3.44
N ALA A 128 -7.33 17.85 3.80
CA ALA A 128 -6.53 17.05 2.88
C ALA A 128 -7.36 15.89 2.28
N VAL A 129 -8.10 15.16 3.12
CA VAL A 129 -8.94 14.03 2.68
C VAL A 129 -10.11 14.49 1.81
N ILE A 130 -10.82 15.54 2.20
CA ILE A 130 -11.97 16.05 1.43
C ILE A 130 -11.51 16.60 0.08
N VAL A 131 -10.45 17.41 0.06
CA VAL A 131 -9.92 17.99 -1.17
C VAL A 131 -9.34 16.91 -2.08
N SER A 132 -8.60 15.93 -1.53
CA SER A 132 -8.09 14.82 -2.35
C SER A 132 -9.24 13.99 -2.94
N MET A 133 -10.32 13.76 -2.17
CA MET A 133 -11.49 13.05 -2.67
C MET A 133 -12.21 13.83 -3.77
N ILE A 134 -12.44 15.13 -3.58
CA ILE A 134 -13.07 15.99 -4.59
C ILE A 134 -12.23 16.02 -5.87
N LEU A 135 -10.92 16.18 -5.73
CA LEU A 135 -9.99 16.18 -6.86
C LEU A 135 -10.01 14.83 -7.58
N HIS A 136 -9.98 13.72 -6.84
CA HIS A 136 -10.05 12.37 -7.41
C HIS A 136 -11.36 12.13 -8.17
N ILE A 137 -12.50 12.57 -7.64
CA ILE A 137 -13.80 12.50 -8.30
C ILE A 137 -13.81 13.35 -9.57
N ALA A 138 -13.30 14.58 -9.51
CA ALA A 138 -13.24 15.49 -10.65
C ALA A 138 -12.36 14.91 -11.77
N LEU A 139 -11.18 14.40 -11.44
CA LEU A 139 -10.28 13.73 -12.39
C LEU A 139 -10.91 12.46 -12.95
N SER A 140 -11.55 11.63 -12.12
CA SER A 140 -12.26 10.43 -12.58
C SER A 140 -13.35 10.77 -13.58
N ARG A 141 -14.09 11.87 -13.36
CA ARG A 141 -15.10 12.37 -14.30
C ARG A 141 -14.48 12.91 -15.59
N LEU A 142 -13.36 13.62 -15.50
CA LEU A 142 -12.64 14.16 -16.66
C LEU A 142 -12.13 13.04 -17.58
N PHE A 143 -11.54 11.99 -16.99
CA PHE A 143 -11.05 10.82 -17.71
C PHE A 143 -12.14 9.78 -18.03
N ARG A 144 -13.40 10.07 -17.71
CA ARG A 144 -14.56 9.19 -17.96
C ARG A 144 -14.37 7.79 -17.38
N LEU A 145 -13.80 7.70 -16.17
CA LEU A 145 -13.60 6.44 -15.47
C LEU A 145 -14.94 5.87 -15.00
N ASP A 146 -15.09 4.55 -15.14
CA ASP A 146 -16.25 3.83 -14.64
C ASP A 146 -16.37 3.94 -13.11
N ARG A 147 -17.61 3.84 -12.61
CA ARG A 147 -17.90 3.90 -11.17
C ARG A 147 -17.07 2.90 -10.36
N ASN A 148 -16.93 1.67 -10.86
CA ASN A 148 -16.17 0.63 -10.16
C ASN A 148 -14.67 0.97 -10.09
N VAL A 149 -14.09 1.51 -11.17
CA VAL A 149 -12.69 1.96 -11.22
C VAL A 149 -12.46 3.11 -10.24
N MET A 150 -13.37 4.08 -10.21
CA MET A 150 -13.32 5.21 -9.28
C MET A 150 -13.41 4.77 -7.82
N MET A 151 -14.31 3.85 -7.48
CA MET A 151 -14.46 3.32 -6.12
C MET A 151 -13.24 2.50 -5.68
N VAL A 152 -12.72 1.63 -6.56
CA VAL A 152 -11.53 0.82 -6.27
C VAL A 152 -10.29 1.69 -6.10
N SER A 153 -10.06 2.65 -6.99
CA SER A 153 -8.92 3.58 -6.88
C SER A 153 -9.03 4.51 -5.67
N SER A 154 -10.23 4.97 -5.32
CA SER A 154 -10.46 5.77 -4.10
C SER A 154 -10.16 4.96 -2.84
N THR A 155 -10.55 3.69 -2.82
CA THR A 155 -10.21 2.76 -1.73
C THR A 155 -8.70 2.58 -1.61
N ALA A 156 -8.00 2.36 -2.74
CA ALA A 156 -6.55 2.24 -2.75
C ALA A 156 -5.85 3.50 -2.23
N ALA A 157 -6.38 4.68 -2.55
CA ALA A 157 -5.82 5.98 -2.17
C ALA A 157 -6.08 6.36 -0.71
N ILE A 158 -7.28 6.11 -0.18
CA ILE A 158 -7.71 6.60 1.14
C ILE A 158 -7.61 5.51 2.20
N CYS A 159 -8.05 4.29 1.88
CA CYS A 159 -8.12 3.19 2.84
C CYS A 159 -6.83 2.35 2.86
N SER A 160 -6.07 2.32 1.76
CA SER A 160 -4.84 1.52 1.49
C SER A 160 -5.08 0.36 0.50
N PRO A 161 -4.09 -0.03 -0.33
CA PRO A 161 -4.17 -1.13 -1.30
C PRO A 161 -4.72 -2.47 -0.79
N PRO A 162 -4.47 -2.92 0.46
CA PRO A 162 -5.02 -4.17 0.96
C PRO A 162 -6.56 -4.23 0.93
N PHE A 163 -7.22 -3.08 1.12
CA PHE A 163 -8.68 -3.01 1.12
C PHE A 163 -9.30 -3.04 -0.29
N VAL A 164 -8.48 -2.96 -1.35
CA VAL A 164 -8.95 -3.01 -2.75
C VAL A 164 -9.65 -4.34 -3.04
N GLY A 165 -9.08 -5.45 -2.59
CA GLY A 165 -9.63 -6.79 -2.81
C GLY A 165 -11.05 -6.94 -2.27
N LEU A 166 -11.27 -6.42 -1.05
CA LEU A 166 -12.57 -6.36 -0.40
C LEU A 166 -13.59 -5.61 -1.25
N VAL A 167 -13.26 -4.37 -1.61
CA VAL A 167 -14.21 -3.46 -2.26
C VAL A 167 -14.53 -3.94 -3.67
N ALA A 168 -13.54 -4.40 -4.43
CA ALA A 168 -13.74 -4.96 -5.77
C ALA A 168 -14.63 -6.22 -5.74
N ASN A 169 -14.54 -7.03 -4.67
CA ASN A 169 -15.40 -8.20 -4.47
C ASN A 169 -16.86 -7.80 -4.25
N VAL A 170 -17.11 -6.84 -3.35
CA VAL A 170 -18.45 -6.33 -3.06
C VAL A 170 -19.08 -5.65 -4.28
N LEU A 171 -18.27 -4.95 -5.09
CA LEU A 171 -18.71 -4.31 -6.33
C LEU A 171 -18.95 -5.29 -7.49
N GLY A 172 -18.55 -6.56 -7.34
CA GLY A 172 -18.69 -7.59 -8.38
C GLY A 172 -17.70 -7.47 -9.55
N ASP A 173 -16.66 -6.64 -9.45
CA ASP A 173 -15.71 -6.37 -10.53
C ASP A 173 -14.27 -6.72 -10.13
N ARG A 174 -14.02 -8.02 -10.01
CA ARG A 174 -12.75 -8.57 -9.51
C ARG A 174 -11.56 -8.33 -10.43
N ARG A 175 -11.79 -8.00 -11.70
CA ARG A 175 -10.75 -7.61 -12.66
C ARG A 175 -9.98 -6.36 -12.19
N LEU A 176 -10.60 -5.56 -11.32
CA LEU A 176 -10.00 -4.33 -10.79
C LEU A 176 -9.05 -4.56 -9.60
N ILE A 177 -8.94 -5.78 -9.07
CA ILE A 177 -8.12 -6.08 -7.88
C ILE A 177 -6.64 -5.79 -8.16
N ALA A 178 -6.05 -6.47 -9.14
CA ALA A 178 -4.65 -6.31 -9.51
C ALA A 178 -4.29 -4.86 -9.93
N PRO A 179 -5.05 -4.20 -10.83
CA PRO A 179 -4.73 -2.82 -11.21
C PRO A 179 -4.97 -1.83 -10.06
N GLY A 180 -5.98 -2.05 -9.20
CA GLY A 180 -6.24 -1.18 -8.04
C GLY A 180 -5.13 -1.27 -6.98
N ILE A 181 -4.65 -2.48 -6.66
CA ILE A 181 -3.51 -2.67 -5.76
C ILE A 181 -2.27 -2.00 -6.33
N THR A 182 -1.99 -2.22 -7.62
CA THR A 182 -0.83 -1.64 -8.31
C THR A 182 -0.90 -0.11 -8.28
N ALA A 183 -2.05 0.46 -8.61
CA ALA A 183 -2.27 1.91 -8.59
C ALA A 183 -2.02 2.49 -7.20
N GLY A 184 -2.49 1.84 -6.14
CA GLY A 184 -2.26 2.31 -4.77
C GLY A 184 -0.79 2.19 -4.32
N ILE A 185 -0.08 1.11 -4.66
CA ILE A 185 1.35 0.96 -4.32
C ILE A 185 2.20 1.98 -5.09
N VAL A 186 1.92 2.19 -6.38
CA VAL A 186 2.57 3.23 -7.19
C VAL A 186 2.25 4.61 -6.63
N GLY A 187 0.99 4.85 -6.25
CA GLY A 187 0.56 6.08 -5.60
C GLY A 187 1.33 6.36 -4.32
N TYR A 188 1.56 5.35 -3.47
CA TYR A 188 2.40 5.51 -2.27
C TYR A 188 3.84 5.87 -2.60
N ALA A 189 4.44 5.20 -3.60
CA ALA A 189 5.79 5.52 -4.02
C ALA A 189 5.91 6.97 -4.46
N VAL A 190 5.05 7.39 -5.39
CA VAL A 190 5.01 8.77 -5.91
C VAL A 190 4.71 9.77 -4.79
N GLY A 191 3.76 9.45 -3.90
CA GLY A 191 3.39 10.28 -2.76
C GLY A 191 4.53 10.51 -1.78
N ASN A 192 5.36 9.51 -1.51
CA ASN A 192 6.54 9.66 -0.63
C ASN A 192 7.54 10.67 -1.20
N TYR A 193 7.86 10.58 -2.49
CA TYR A 193 8.77 11.53 -3.14
C TYR A 193 8.17 12.93 -3.22
N LEU A 194 6.92 13.06 -3.68
CA LEU A 194 6.24 14.36 -3.78
C LEU A 194 6.10 15.02 -2.41
N GLY A 195 5.77 14.25 -1.36
CA GLY A 195 5.64 14.76 0.00
C GLY A 195 6.95 15.36 0.52
N VAL A 196 8.08 14.68 0.29
CA VAL A 196 9.40 15.21 0.64
C VAL A 196 9.74 16.45 -0.19
N ILE A 197 9.49 16.44 -1.50
CA ILE A 197 9.75 17.60 -2.37
C ILE A 197 8.94 18.82 -1.91
N VAL A 198 7.63 18.66 -1.69
CA VAL A 198 6.75 19.73 -1.23
C VAL A 198 7.19 20.23 0.14
N SER A 199 7.54 19.33 1.07
CA SER A 199 8.07 19.73 2.39
C SER A 199 9.32 20.59 2.27
N ARG A 200 10.25 20.24 1.37
CA ARG A 200 11.47 21.02 1.13
C ARG A 200 11.19 22.35 0.43
N LEU A 201 10.25 22.39 -0.51
CA LEU A 201 9.85 23.64 -1.17
C LEU A 201 9.20 24.61 -0.18
N VAL A 202 8.29 24.11 0.67
CA VAL A 202 7.64 24.94 1.70
C VAL A 202 8.66 25.41 2.74
N ALA A 203 9.65 24.59 3.11
CA ALA A 203 10.71 25.00 4.03
C ALA A 203 11.65 26.09 3.47
N LEU A 204 11.64 26.33 2.15
CA LEU A 204 12.42 27.38 1.51
C LEU A 204 11.66 28.71 1.36
N LEU A 205 10.33 28.70 1.54
CA LEU A 205 9.44 29.86 1.48
C LEU A 205 9.29 30.48 2.86
#